data_AF-A0A0K3AUZ6-F1
#
_entry.id   AF-A0A0K3AUZ6-F1
#
_cell.length_a   1.000
_cell.length_b   1.000
_cell.length_c   1.000
_cell.angle_alpha   90.00
_cell.angle_beta   90.00
_cell.angle_gamma   90.00
#
_symmetry.space_group_name_H-M   'P 1'
#
loop_
_entity.id
_entity.type
_entity.pdbx_description
1 polymer ?
#
loop_
_entity_poly.entity_id
_entity_poly.type
_entity_poly.pdbx_seq_one_letter_code
_entity_poly.pdbx_strand_id
1 'polypeptide(L)'
;MRYMVVLTACVCLAGVPAAHAATGARIDTPGGPANLRYGPGTQYGITGSAANGQSVTIVCTTRSEPSTGKYGTTTIWNKLGNGTWVAGAFVHTDTPAPAEPECGPTGARPTGDDYPYRGKLNTVDRWLMYSGQCTSWVAWRMEQLHGYFHNYGWRNGIEGHWGNAHEWNDNAVRLGYRVDRIPKPGAIAHWEAGEGGASGLGHVAYVAAVKGSTVTVQEYNWAVDRGYGTRDVPLDRISSIIHYAQGT
;
A
#
# COMPACT_ATOMS: atom_id res chain seq x y z
N MET A 1 -6.01 -54.10 25.08
CA MET A 1 -6.22 -52.70 25.49
C MET A 1 -6.03 -51.80 24.29
N ARG A 2 -7.12 -51.24 23.73
CA ARG A 2 -7.08 -50.32 22.59
C ARG A 2 -7.14 -48.90 23.14
N TYR A 3 -6.10 -48.10 22.90
CA TYR A 3 -6.10 -46.68 23.23
C TYR A 3 -6.92 -45.92 22.18
N MET A 4 -8.01 -45.31 22.60
CA MET A 4 -8.84 -44.44 21.78
C MET A 4 -8.29 -43.02 21.91
N VAL A 5 -7.59 -42.55 20.88
CA VAL A 5 -7.13 -41.15 20.78
C VAL A 5 -8.30 -40.30 20.31
N VAL A 6 -8.86 -39.49 21.20
CA VAL A 6 -9.87 -38.49 20.86
C VAL A 6 -9.12 -37.26 20.30
N LEU A 7 -9.19 -37.06 18.98
CA LEU A 7 -8.74 -35.85 18.32
C LEU A 7 -9.83 -34.77 18.45
N THR A 8 -9.67 -33.85 19.39
CA THR A 8 -10.51 -32.66 19.48
C THR A 8 -10.08 -31.69 18.37
N ALA A 9 -10.86 -31.62 17.30
CA ALA A 9 -10.68 -30.60 16.27
C ALA A 9 -11.08 -29.24 16.85
N CYS A 10 -10.08 -28.41 17.19
CA CYS A 10 -10.30 -27.01 17.53
C CYS A 10 -10.59 -26.25 16.22
N VAL A 11 -11.88 -25.99 15.95
CA VAL A 11 -12.28 -25.12 14.85
C VAL A 11 -11.98 -23.69 15.27
N CYS A 12 -10.84 -23.16 14.81
CA CYS A 12 -10.57 -21.72 14.87
C CYS A 12 -11.55 -21.02 13.91
N LEU A 13 -12.69 -20.57 14.43
CA LEU A 13 -13.54 -19.60 13.75
C LEU A 13 -12.73 -18.31 13.63
N ALA A 14 -12.08 -18.10 12.48
CA ALA A 14 -11.59 -16.78 12.11
C ALA A 14 -12.82 -15.89 11.99
N GLY A 15 -13.10 -15.08 13.02
CA GLY A 15 -14.18 -14.10 12.98
C GLY A 15 -13.93 -13.18 11.79
N VAL A 16 -14.85 -13.19 10.82
CA VAL A 16 -14.87 -12.17 9.79
C VAL A 16 -15.04 -10.84 10.54
N PRO A 17 -14.12 -9.87 10.42
CA PRO A 17 -14.28 -8.59 11.10
C PRO A 17 -15.64 -8.02 10.68
N ALA A 18 -16.46 -7.66 11.67
CA ALA A 18 -17.74 -7.01 11.42
C ALA A 18 -17.48 -5.79 10.54
N ALA A 19 -18.21 -5.68 9.43
CA ALA A 19 -18.16 -4.50 8.59
C ALA A 19 -18.49 -3.27 9.46
N HIS A 20 -17.54 -2.34 9.61
CA HIS A 20 -17.79 -1.09 10.29
C HIS A 20 -18.89 -0.34 9.53
N ALA A 21 -19.89 0.16 10.24
CA ALA A 21 -20.95 0.97 9.63
C ALA A 21 -20.34 2.32 9.26
N ALA A 22 -20.43 2.67 7.98
CA ALA A 22 -19.88 3.91 7.46
C ALA A 22 -20.50 5.15 8.14
N THR A 23 -19.66 6.10 8.56
CA THR A 23 -20.05 7.28 9.31
C THR A 23 -20.56 8.36 8.37
N GLY A 24 -21.74 8.89 8.69
CA GLY A 24 -22.25 10.11 8.08
C GLY A 24 -21.40 11.32 8.49
N ALA A 25 -20.97 12.10 7.51
CA ALA A 25 -20.16 13.28 7.72
C ALA A 25 -20.64 14.41 6.79
N ARG A 26 -20.09 15.61 6.98
CA ARG A 26 -20.28 16.71 6.03
C ARG A 26 -18.94 17.33 5.65
N ILE A 27 -18.87 17.85 4.43
CA ILE A 27 -17.78 18.74 4.05
C ILE A 27 -17.91 20.03 4.85
N ASP A 28 -16.83 20.44 5.52
CA ASP A 28 -16.77 21.65 6.32
C ASP A 28 -15.42 22.35 6.06
N THR A 29 -15.40 23.25 5.09
CA THR A 29 -14.23 24.03 4.68
C THR A 29 -14.30 25.45 5.27
N PRO A 30 -13.17 26.18 5.34
CA PRO A 30 -13.18 27.62 5.63
C PRO A 30 -13.96 28.45 4.59
N GLY A 31 -14.22 27.90 3.40
CA GLY A 31 -14.95 28.51 2.30
C GLY A 31 -14.76 27.71 1.01
N GLY A 32 -15.73 27.77 0.09
CA GLY A 32 -15.67 27.06 -1.19
C GLY A 32 -15.75 25.52 -1.09
N PRO A 33 -15.72 24.80 -2.22
CA PRO A 33 -15.77 23.34 -2.21
C PRO A 33 -14.44 22.71 -1.78
N ALA A 34 -14.50 21.47 -1.26
CA ALA A 34 -13.32 20.65 -1.01
C ALA A 34 -12.93 19.86 -2.27
N ASN A 35 -11.62 19.73 -2.52
CA ASN A 35 -11.10 18.90 -3.61
C ASN A 35 -11.22 17.41 -3.26
N LEU A 36 -11.79 16.63 -4.18
CA LEU A 36 -11.83 15.18 -4.13
C LEU A 36 -10.72 14.61 -5.00
N ARG A 37 -10.00 13.61 -4.50
CA ARG A 37 -8.81 13.05 -5.13
C ARG A 37 -8.93 11.55 -5.30
N TYR A 38 -8.15 10.96 -6.21
CA TYR A 38 -8.12 9.50 -6.36
C TYR A 38 -7.29 8.77 -5.29
N GLY A 39 -6.67 9.52 -4.37
CA GLY A 39 -5.95 8.98 -3.22
C GLY A 39 -5.79 9.99 -2.07
N PRO A 40 -5.34 9.52 -0.90
CA PRO A 40 -5.18 10.29 0.34
C PRO A 40 -3.91 11.14 0.33
N GLY A 41 -3.96 12.33 -0.27
CA GLY A 41 -2.80 13.23 -0.34
C GLY A 41 -2.94 14.26 -1.46
N THR A 42 -2.23 15.38 -1.40
CA THR A 42 -2.28 16.41 -2.45
C THR A 42 -1.51 16.04 -3.72
N GLN A 43 -0.59 15.08 -3.61
CA GLN A 43 0.10 14.45 -4.74
C GLN A 43 -0.85 13.64 -5.65
N TYR A 44 -2.03 13.27 -5.16
CA TYR A 44 -3.08 12.66 -5.97
C TYR A 44 -3.85 13.72 -6.74
N GLY A 45 -3.94 13.55 -8.05
CA GLY A 45 -4.74 14.42 -8.90
C GLY A 45 -6.21 14.52 -8.44
N ILE A 46 -6.78 15.69 -8.68
CA ILE A 46 -8.18 16.00 -8.36
C ILE A 46 -9.08 15.26 -9.35
N THR A 47 -10.03 14.48 -8.84
CA THR A 47 -11.06 13.79 -9.63
C THR A 47 -12.43 14.46 -9.55
N GLY A 48 -12.58 15.44 -8.66
CA GLY A 48 -13.81 16.22 -8.53
C GLY A 48 -13.77 17.15 -7.34
N SER A 49 -14.93 17.64 -6.94
CA SER A 49 -15.09 18.48 -5.75
C SER A 49 -16.40 18.17 -5.03
N ALA A 50 -16.46 18.53 -3.74
CA ALA A 50 -17.66 18.42 -2.93
C ALA A 50 -17.97 19.79 -2.31
N ALA A 51 -19.23 20.22 -2.39
CA ALA A 51 -19.63 21.55 -1.91
C ALA A 51 -19.51 21.66 -0.39
N ASN A 52 -19.24 22.87 0.13
CA ASN A 52 -19.28 23.10 1.58
C ASN A 52 -20.68 22.81 2.13
N GLY A 53 -20.77 22.05 3.23
CA GLY A 53 -22.03 21.55 3.79
C GLY A 53 -22.59 20.29 3.12
N GLN A 54 -21.99 19.81 2.02
CA GLN A 54 -22.44 18.58 1.36
C GLN A 54 -22.26 17.38 2.29
N SER A 55 -23.31 16.57 2.43
CA SER A 55 -23.24 15.29 3.15
C SER A 55 -22.40 14.29 2.37
N VAL A 56 -21.54 13.57 3.10
CA VAL A 56 -20.70 12.50 2.57
C VAL A 56 -20.70 11.32 3.53
N THR A 57 -20.34 10.15 3.03
CA THR A 57 -20.19 8.93 3.83
C THR A 57 -18.72 8.55 3.82
N ILE A 58 -18.11 8.47 5.00
CA ILE A 58 -16.73 8.00 5.15
C ILE A 58 -16.77 6.48 5.29
N VAL A 59 -16.03 5.76 4.45
CA VAL A 59 -15.98 4.29 4.49
C VAL A 59 -14.74 3.75 5.21
N CYS A 60 -13.66 4.51 5.21
CA CYS A 60 -12.44 4.23 5.95
C CYS A 60 -11.53 5.46 5.93
N THR A 61 -10.54 5.50 6.82
CA THR A 61 -9.53 6.57 6.87
C THR A 61 -8.14 6.06 6.53
N THR A 62 -7.18 6.96 6.32
CA THR A 62 -5.75 6.61 6.36
C THR A 62 -4.96 7.82 6.82
N ARG A 63 -3.76 7.59 7.36
CA ARG A 63 -2.82 8.68 7.64
C ARG A 63 -1.92 8.90 6.43
N SER A 64 -1.73 10.15 6.03
CA SER A 64 -0.89 10.56 4.89
C SER A 64 -0.43 12.01 5.09
N GLU A 65 -0.16 12.73 4.00
CA GLU A 65 0.27 14.13 3.98
C GLU A 65 -0.59 14.99 4.92
N PRO A 66 0.02 15.80 5.81
CA PRO A 66 -0.71 16.75 6.64
C PRO A 66 -1.53 17.73 5.80
N SER A 67 -2.77 17.97 6.21
CA SER A 67 -3.63 18.99 5.62
C SER A 67 -4.15 19.92 6.71
N THR A 68 -4.18 21.21 6.41
CA THR A 68 -4.65 22.26 7.34
C THR A 68 -5.99 22.80 6.88
N GLY A 69 -6.94 22.88 7.80
CA GLY A 69 -8.28 23.38 7.55
C GLY A 69 -8.88 24.06 8.77
N LYS A 70 -10.21 24.14 8.81
CA LYS A 70 -10.97 24.88 9.83
C LYS A 70 -10.64 24.45 11.27
N TYR A 71 -10.32 23.17 11.46
CA TYR A 71 -10.07 22.55 12.77
C TYR A 71 -8.58 22.33 13.07
N GLY A 72 -7.69 22.98 12.32
CA GLY A 72 -6.24 22.81 12.44
C GLY A 72 -5.68 21.78 11.45
N THR A 73 -4.49 21.28 11.75
CA THR A 73 -3.75 20.33 10.91
C THR A 73 -4.05 18.89 11.29
N THR A 74 -4.29 18.04 10.31
CA THR A 74 -4.46 16.59 10.49
C THR A 74 -3.76 15.81 9.39
N THR A 75 -3.28 14.61 9.72
CA THR A 75 -2.77 13.64 8.74
C THR A 75 -3.86 12.70 8.23
N ILE A 76 -5.09 12.81 8.74
CA ILE A 76 -6.20 11.95 8.35
C ILE A 76 -6.70 12.34 6.96
N TRP A 77 -6.87 11.33 6.11
CA TRP A 77 -7.59 11.38 4.84
C TRP A 77 -8.74 10.39 4.86
N ASN A 78 -9.90 10.82 4.38
CA ASN A 78 -11.14 10.06 4.41
C ASN A 78 -11.42 9.50 3.02
N LYS A 79 -11.61 8.18 2.92
CA LYS A 79 -12.18 7.55 1.73
C LYS A 79 -13.68 7.67 1.81
N LEU A 80 -14.29 8.17 0.75
CA LEU A 80 -15.73 8.35 0.65
C LEU A 80 -16.40 7.12 0.01
N GLY A 81 -17.70 6.98 0.20
CA GLY A 81 -18.50 5.87 -0.37
C GLY A 81 -18.44 5.74 -1.90
N ASN A 82 -18.12 6.83 -2.59
CA ASN A 82 -17.91 6.84 -4.05
C ASN A 82 -16.46 6.48 -4.47
N GLY A 83 -15.61 6.08 -3.51
CA GLY A 83 -14.22 5.68 -3.74
C GLY A 83 -13.21 6.84 -3.82
N THR A 84 -13.65 8.10 -3.83
CA THR A 84 -12.76 9.28 -3.80
C THR A 84 -12.25 9.57 -2.40
N TRP A 85 -11.24 10.43 -2.30
CA TRP A 85 -10.60 10.82 -1.05
C TRP A 85 -10.71 12.32 -0.82
N VAL A 86 -10.87 12.70 0.44
CA VAL A 86 -10.87 14.10 0.90
C VAL A 86 -10.03 14.23 2.16
N ALA A 87 -9.32 15.34 2.30
CA ALA A 87 -8.54 15.61 3.51
C ALA A 87 -9.47 15.71 4.72
N GLY A 88 -9.11 15.07 5.83
CA GLY A 88 -9.85 15.13 7.08
C GLY A 88 -10.00 16.55 7.63
N ALA A 89 -9.08 17.45 7.27
CA ALA A 89 -9.13 18.87 7.60
C ALA A 89 -10.37 19.60 7.05
N PHE A 90 -11.05 19.02 6.06
CA PHE A 90 -12.22 19.57 5.37
C PHE A 90 -13.50 18.76 5.62
N VAL A 91 -13.47 17.85 6.59
CA VAL A 91 -14.61 17.01 6.94
C VAL A 91 -14.92 17.18 8.42
N HIS A 92 -16.21 17.30 8.71
CA HIS A 92 -16.70 17.28 10.08
C HIS A 92 -17.51 16.02 10.34
N THR A 93 -17.21 15.37 11.46
CA THR A 93 -17.94 14.24 12.03
C THR A 93 -18.40 14.62 13.42
N ASP A 94 -19.58 14.15 13.82
CA ASP A 94 -20.09 14.37 15.18
C ASP A 94 -19.44 13.43 16.22
N THR A 95 -18.50 12.58 15.77
CA THR A 95 -17.69 11.67 16.58
C THR A 95 -16.22 12.15 16.64
N PRO A 96 -15.47 11.82 17.73
CA PRO A 96 -14.02 12.06 17.79
C PRO A 96 -13.27 11.37 16.64
N ALA A 97 -12.24 12.03 16.10
CA ALA A 97 -11.44 11.50 14.98
C ALA A 97 -10.35 10.50 15.44
N PRO A 98 -10.00 9.49 14.61
CA PRO A 98 -10.64 9.17 13.34
C PRO A 98 -12.01 8.52 13.55
N ALA A 99 -13.01 8.97 12.80
CA ALA A 99 -14.38 8.46 12.87
C ALA A 99 -14.53 7.05 12.29
N GLU A 100 -13.58 6.61 11.46
CA GLU A 100 -13.58 5.32 10.75
C GLU A 100 -12.24 4.59 10.90
N PRO A 101 -12.21 3.24 10.82
CA PRO A 101 -10.98 2.47 10.85
C PRO A 101 -10.08 2.79 9.66
N GLU A 102 -8.80 2.45 9.76
CA GLU A 102 -7.87 2.56 8.65
C GLU A 102 -8.34 1.71 7.46
N CYS A 103 -8.18 2.20 6.24
CA CYS A 103 -8.56 1.50 5.02
C CYS A 103 -7.80 0.18 4.95
N GLY A 104 -8.53 -0.90 5.23
CA GLY A 104 -7.97 -2.23 5.30
C GLY A 104 -7.35 -2.65 3.97
N PRO A 105 -6.27 -3.43 4.01
CA PRO A 105 -5.76 -4.10 2.84
C PRO A 105 -6.81 -5.11 2.36
N THR A 106 -6.81 -5.47 1.08
CA THR A 106 -7.60 -6.61 0.62
C THR A 106 -7.04 -7.94 1.16
N GLY A 107 -5.78 -7.92 1.64
CA GLY A 107 -5.06 -9.10 2.12
C GLY A 107 -4.79 -10.13 1.02
N ALA A 108 -5.10 -9.78 -0.23
CA ALA A 108 -5.06 -10.69 -1.35
C ALA A 108 -3.60 -11.04 -1.68
N ARG A 109 -3.33 -12.35 -1.84
CA ARG A 109 -2.07 -12.89 -2.37
C ARG A 109 -2.29 -13.70 -3.66
N PRO A 110 -2.71 -13.07 -4.77
CA PRO A 110 -2.85 -13.74 -6.06
C PRO A 110 -1.56 -14.42 -6.51
N THR A 111 -1.69 -15.57 -7.16
CA THR A 111 -0.58 -16.34 -7.73
C THR A 111 -0.33 -16.02 -9.21
N GLY A 112 -1.04 -15.04 -9.78
CA GLY A 112 -0.96 -14.66 -11.19
C GLY A 112 -1.03 -13.15 -11.41
N ASP A 113 -1.10 -12.77 -12.69
CA ASP A 113 -1.09 -11.37 -13.11
C ASP A 113 -2.46 -10.69 -12.94
N ASP A 114 -2.68 -10.14 -11.75
CA ASP A 114 -3.85 -9.34 -11.39
C ASP A 114 -3.61 -7.83 -11.50
N TYR A 115 -2.49 -7.42 -12.12
CA TYR A 115 -2.10 -6.03 -12.19
C TYR A 115 -3.07 -5.22 -13.09
N PRO A 116 -3.67 -4.13 -12.58
CA PRO A 116 -4.71 -3.39 -13.30
C PRO A 116 -4.19 -2.65 -14.54
N TYR A 117 -2.87 -2.45 -14.65
CA TYR A 117 -2.23 -1.82 -15.80
C TYR A 117 -1.51 -2.84 -16.71
N ARG A 118 -1.80 -4.14 -16.61
CA ARG A 118 -1.26 -5.14 -17.54
C ARG A 118 -1.49 -4.71 -18.99
N GLY A 119 -0.44 -4.78 -19.82
CA GLY A 119 -0.46 -4.34 -21.22
C GLY A 119 -0.52 -2.82 -21.45
N LYS A 120 -0.62 -1.98 -20.40
CA LYS A 120 -0.49 -0.52 -20.50
C LYS A 120 0.94 -0.15 -20.13
N LEU A 121 1.72 0.29 -21.11
CA LEU A 121 3.16 0.53 -20.93
C LEU A 121 3.43 2.02 -20.78
N ASN A 122 4.41 2.38 -19.94
CA ASN A 122 4.90 3.76 -19.77
C ASN A 122 3.82 4.80 -19.44
N THR A 123 2.71 4.36 -18.83
CA THR A 123 1.69 5.26 -18.31
C THR A 123 2.05 5.55 -16.87
N VAL A 124 2.01 6.82 -16.46
CA VAL A 124 2.12 7.16 -15.04
C VAL A 124 0.86 6.67 -14.35
N ASP A 125 1.01 5.71 -13.47
CA ASP A 125 -0.08 5.12 -12.70
C ASP A 125 -0.46 6.00 -11.50
N ARG A 126 -1.43 5.52 -10.73
CA ARG A 126 -1.92 6.22 -9.53
C ARG A 126 -0.93 6.26 -8.36
N TRP A 127 0.18 5.54 -8.43
CA TRP A 127 1.28 5.60 -7.46
C TRP A 127 2.35 6.61 -7.89
N LEU A 128 2.17 7.27 -9.04
CA LEU A 128 3.18 8.08 -9.73
C LEU A 128 4.42 7.26 -10.12
N MET A 129 4.20 6.02 -10.54
CA MET A 129 5.22 5.14 -11.11
C MET A 129 4.87 4.79 -12.56
N TYR A 130 5.87 4.40 -13.35
CA TYR A 130 5.62 3.98 -14.73
C TYR A 130 5.07 2.55 -14.76
N SER A 131 3.91 2.39 -15.40
CA SER A 131 3.25 1.10 -15.54
C SER A 131 4.08 0.10 -16.34
N GLY A 132 3.98 -1.16 -15.95
CA GLY A 132 4.77 -2.25 -16.52
C GLY A 132 6.18 -2.37 -15.94
N GLN A 133 6.58 -1.50 -15.02
CA GLN A 133 7.86 -1.60 -14.29
C GLN A 133 7.72 -2.37 -12.98
N CYS A 134 8.86 -2.85 -12.46
CA CYS A 134 8.92 -3.60 -11.21
C CYS A 134 8.41 -2.79 -10.01
N THR A 135 8.80 -1.52 -9.91
CA THR A 135 8.41 -0.59 -8.84
C THR A 135 6.89 -0.41 -8.77
N SER A 136 6.28 -0.07 -9.89
CA SER A 136 4.83 0.09 -10.04
C SER A 136 4.05 -1.17 -9.65
N TRP A 137 4.53 -2.33 -10.08
CA TRP A 137 3.88 -3.59 -9.75
C TRP A 137 4.01 -3.96 -8.27
N VAL A 138 5.19 -3.76 -7.66
CA VAL A 138 5.37 -3.98 -6.23
C VAL A 138 4.54 -2.98 -5.43
N ALA A 139 4.42 -1.72 -5.85
CA ALA A 139 3.53 -0.73 -5.25
C ALA A 139 2.07 -1.22 -5.21
N TRP A 140 1.58 -1.76 -6.33
CA TRP A 140 0.27 -2.41 -6.40
C TRP A 140 0.14 -3.57 -5.40
N ARG A 141 1.11 -4.48 -5.39
CA ARG A 141 1.07 -5.65 -4.51
C ARG A 141 1.13 -5.28 -3.03
N MET A 142 1.99 -4.31 -2.67
CA MET A 142 2.07 -3.79 -1.31
C MET A 142 0.76 -3.12 -0.92
N GLU A 143 0.11 -2.39 -1.84
CA GLU A 143 -1.18 -1.79 -1.53
C GLU A 143 -2.27 -2.81 -1.22
N GLN A 144 -2.31 -3.91 -1.96
CA GLN A 144 -3.27 -4.99 -1.68
C GLN A 144 -3.03 -5.65 -0.32
N LEU A 145 -1.77 -5.77 0.12
CA LEU A 145 -1.40 -6.44 1.36
C LEU A 145 -1.43 -5.56 2.59
N HIS A 146 -1.13 -4.27 2.42
CA HIS A 146 -0.86 -3.35 3.51
C HIS A 146 -1.68 -2.06 3.42
N GLY A 147 -2.60 -1.94 2.46
CA GLY A 147 -3.35 -0.73 2.25
C GLY A 147 -2.45 0.33 1.65
N TYR A 148 -2.83 1.59 1.78
CA TYR A 148 -2.25 2.71 1.08
C TYR A 148 -0.72 2.68 0.81
N PHE A 149 -0.33 2.69 -0.48
CA PHE A 149 1.04 2.86 -0.95
C PHE A 149 1.11 4.10 -1.87
N HIS A 150 2.25 4.80 -1.90
CA HIS A 150 2.53 5.83 -2.91
C HIS A 150 4.03 6.03 -3.11
N ASN A 151 4.46 6.43 -4.31
CA ASN A 151 5.85 6.81 -4.55
C ASN A 151 6.28 7.98 -3.66
N TYR A 152 5.40 8.98 -3.50
CA TYR A 152 5.57 10.10 -2.57
C TYR A 152 4.75 9.89 -1.30
N GLY A 153 5.14 8.91 -0.49
CA GLY A 153 4.42 8.52 0.73
C GLY A 153 4.73 9.45 1.91
N TRP A 154 3.98 9.28 3.01
CA TRP A 154 4.27 9.95 4.28
C TRP A 154 4.24 8.93 5.41
N ARG A 155 5.27 8.89 6.25
CA ARG A 155 5.35 7.95 7.38
C ARG A 155 6.11 8.56 8.56
N ASN A 156 5.62 8.40 9.79
CA ASN A 156 6.25 8.95 10.99
C ASN A 156 6.63 10.45 10.93
N GLY A 157 5.85 11.27 10.22
CA GLY A 157 6.17 12.69 10.04
C GLY A 157 7.24 12.98 8.99
N ILE A 158 7.63 11.99 8.19
CA ILE A 158 8.67 12.07 7.17
C ILE A 158 8.04 11.92 5.79
N GLU A 159 8.36 12.85 4.89
CA GLU A 159 8.07 12.73 3.47
C GLU A 159 8.99 11.68 2.83
N GLY A 160 8.39 10.71 2.16
CA GLY A 160 9.07 9.64 1.47
C GLY A 160 8.98 9.81 -0.03
N HIS A 161 10.08 9.56 -0.73
CA HIS A 161 10.09 9.30 -2.16
C HIS A 161 10.78 7.95 -2.37
N TRP A 162 10.10 6.96 -2.98
CA TRP A 162 10.65 5.62 -3.19
C TRP A 162 11.58 5.56 -4.39
N GLY A 163 11.21 6.20 -5.50
CA GLY A 163 12.04 6.36 -6.69
C GLY A 163 12.34 5.06 -7.43
N ASN A 164 13.56 4.96 -7.96
CA ASN A 164 14.07 3.79 -8.68
C ASN A 164 14.31 2.63 -7.73
N ALA A 165 14.23 1.41 -8.24
CA ALA A 165 14.28 0.20 -7.42
C ALA A 165 15.51 0.12 -6.50
N HIS A 166 16.70 0.48 -6.97
CA HIS A 166 17.90 0.46 -6.13
C HIS A 166 17.81 1.40 -4.92
N GLU A 167 17.04 2.49 -4.99
CA GLU A 167 16.91 3.48 -3.90
C GLU A 167 15.97 3.00 -2.78
N TRP A 168 15.21 1.92 -3.00
CA TRP A 168 14.09 1.54 -2.12
C TRP A 168 14.52 1.14 -0.71
N ASN A 169 15.67 0.49 -0.52
CA ASN A 169 16.16 0.13 0.81
C ASN A 169 16.52 1.36 1.65
N ASP A 170 17.28 2.31 1.10
CA ASP A 170 17.67 3.54 1.79
C ASP A 170 16.45 4.39 2.12
N ASN A 171 15.53 4.53 1.15
CA ASN A 171 14.27 5.24 1.34
C ASN A 171 13.38 4.53 2.38
N ALA A 172 13.37 3.20 2.42
CA ALA A 172 12.64 2.43 3.42
C ALA A 172 13.20 2.66 4.84
N VAL A 173 14.52 2.63 5.00
CA VAL A 173 15.18 2.95 6.28
C VAL A 173 14.83 4.36 6.73
N ARG A 174 14.89 5.36 5.83
CA ARG A 174 14.50 6.74 6.13
C ARG A 174 13.06 6.86 6.62
N LEU A 175 12.16 6.07 6.07
CA LEU A 175 10.74 6.00 6.47
C LEU A 175 10.49 5.13 7.70
N GLY A 176 11.56 4.59 8.31
CA GLY A 176 11.49 3.77 9.52
C GLY A 176 10.96 2.36 9.29
N TYR A 177 11.08 1.82 8.07
CA TYR A 177 10.82 0.40 7.82
C TYR A 177 12.04 -0.42 8.19
N ARG A 178 11.80 -1.66 8.60
CA ARG A 178 12.85 -2.64 8.86
C ARG A 178 13.41 -3.13 7.52
N VAL A 179 14.74 -3.06 7.36
CA VAL A 179 15.48 -3.57 6.21
C VAL A 179 16.61 -4.47 6.71
N ASP A 180 16.67 -5.70 6.21
CA ASP A 180 17.62 -6.73 6.64
C ASP A 180 17.72 -7.86 5.60
N ARG A 181 18.26 -9.03 5.97
CA ARG A 181 18.37 -10.21 5.09
C ARG A 181 17.52 -11.40 5.53
N ILE A 182 16.46 -11.19 6.29
CA ILE A 182 15.54 -12.23 6.75
C ILE A 182 14.32 -12.25 5.83
N PRO A 183 14.25 -13.16 4.83
CA PRO A 183 13.14 -13.19 3.89
C PRO A 183 11.85 -13.62 4.59
N LYS A 184 10.74 -12.97 4.23
CA LYS A 184 9.41 -13.27 4.76
C LYS A 184 8.37 -13.14 3.65
N PRO A 185 7.43 -14.10 3.50
CA PRO A 185 6.28 -13.92 2.61
C PRO A 185 5.50 -12.65 2.97
N GLY A 186 5.25 -11.78 2.00
CA GLY A 186 4.72 -10.44 2.28
C GLY A 186 5.74 -9.31 2.09
N ALA A 187 7.04 -9.60 2.25
CA ALA A 187 8.09 -8.59 2.14
C ALA A 187 8.43 -8.25 0.68
N ILE A 188 9.28 -7.26 0.50
CA ILE A 188 9.86 -6.88 -0.79
C ILE A 188 11.30 -7.41 -0.83
N ALA A 189 11.61 -8.20 -1.86
CA ALA A 189 12.99 -8.51 -2.22
C ALA A 189 13.54 -7.34 -3.04
N HIS A 190 14.72 -6.86 -2.67
CA HIS A 190 15.35 -5.70 -3.28
C HIS A 190 16.75 -6.04 -3.78
N TRP A 191 17.08 -5.47 -4.94
CA TRP A 191 18.38 -5.56 -5.57
C TRP A 191 18.93 -4.17 -5.83
N GLU A 192 20.18 -3.98 -5.43
CA GLU A 192 20.98 -2.82 -5.82
C GLU A 192 21.23 -2.79 -7.33
N ALA A 193 21.69 -1.64 -7.82
CA ALA A 193 22.07 -1.48 -9.21
C ALA A 193 23.15 -2.51 -9.63
N GLY A 194 22.84 -3.33 -10.63
CA GLY A 194 23.75 -4.37 -11.16
C GLY A 194 23.83 -5.66 -10.33
N GLU A 195 23.27 -5.69 -9.13
CA GLU A 195 23.39 -6.84 -8.22
C GLU A 195 22.40 -7.95 -8.54
N GLY A 196 22.81 -9.20 -8.31
CA GLY A 196 21.94 -10.36 -8.53
C GLY A 196 21.48 -10.58 -9.98
N GLY A 197 21.97 -9.79 -10.95
CA GLY A 197 21.50 -9.75 -12.34
C GLY A 197 20.53 -8.60 -12.64
N ALA A 198 20.31 -7.69 -11.69
CA ALA A 198 19.46 -6.51 -11.87
C ALA A 198 20.10 -5.48 -12.82
N SER A 199 19.26 -4.60 -13.36
CA SER A 199 19.70 -3.48 -14.19
C SER A 199 20.44 -2.41 -13.37
N GLY A 200 20.98 -1.39 -14.04
CA GLY A 200 21.54 -0.21 -13.37
C GLY A 200 20.51 0.61 -12.57
N LEU A 201 19.21 0.35 -12.73
CA LEU A 201 18.16 0.95 -11.90
C LEU A 201 17.84 0.11 -10.66
N GLY A 202 18.50 -1.03 -10.47
CA GLY A 202 18.16 -2.04 -9.47
C GLY A 202 16.95 -2.87 -9.89
N HIS A 203 16.39 -3.60 -8.93
CA HIS A 203 15.14 -4.32 -9.10
C HIS A 203 14.41 -4.50 -7.75
N VAL A 204 13.09 -4.64 -7.80
CA VAL A 204 12.28 -5.00 -6.63
C VAL A 204 11.23 -6.03 -7.02
N ALA A 205 10.94 -6.95 -6.10
CA ALA A 205 9.97 -8.02 -6.30
C ALA A 205 9.21 -8.32 -5.01
N TYR A 206 8.02 -8.91 -5.16
CA TYR A 206 7.23 -9.41 -4.03
C TYR A 206 7.74 -10.78 -3.59
N VAL A 207 8.02 -10.95 -2.30
CA VAL A 207 8.33 -12.26 -1.72
C VAL A 207 7.03 -13.05 -1.52
N ALA A 208 6.79 -14.02 -2.40
CA ALA A 208 5.61 -14.87 -2.37
C ALA A 208 5.77 -16.06 -1.43
N ALA A 209 6.95 -16.67 -1.39
CA ALA A 209 7.25 -17.80 -0.50
C ALA A 209 8.74 -17.85 -0.12
N VAL A 210 9.04 -18.56 0.97
CA VAL A 210 10.41 -18.77 1.46
C VAL A 210 10.56 -20.24 1.83
N LYS A 211 11.58 -20.91 1.29
CA LYS A 211 11.93 -22.29 1.58
C LYS A 211 13.43 -22.41 1.79
N GLY A 212 13.86 -22.47 3.06
CA GLY A 212 15.29 -22.45 3.40
C GLY A 212 15.94 -21.14 2.91
N SER A 213 17.01 -21.25 2.12
CA SER A 213 17.69 -20.11 1.49
C SER A 213 17.14 -19.74 0.11
N THR A 214 16.03 -20.34 -0.32
CA THR A 214 15.37 -20.03 -1.59
C THR A 214 14.14 -19.16 -1.35
N VAL A 215 14.04 -18.06 -2.10
CA VAL A 215 12.95 -17.09 -2.05
C VAL A 215 12.20 -17.15 -3.37
N THR A 216 10.92 -17.52 -3.33
CA THR A 216 10.05 -17.44 -4.50
C THR A 216 9.55 -16.01 -4.61
N VAL A 217 9.83 -15.36 -5.73
CA VAL A 217 9.40 -13.99 -6.01
C VAL A 217 8.35 -13.94 -7.11
N GLN A 218 7.46 -12.97 -7.01
CA GLN A 218 6.63 -12.49 -8.11
C GLN A 218 7.12 -11.09 -8.47
N GLU A 219 7.20 -10.79 -9.76
CA GLU A 219 7.81 -9.56 -10.23
C GLU A 219 7.28 -9.16 -11.61
N TYR A 220 7.58 -7.93 -11.99
CA TYR A 220 7.36 -7.42 -13.33
C TYR A 220 8.67 -6.98 -13.95
N ASN A 221 8.76 -7.08 -15.27
CA ASN A 221 9.90 -6.56 -16.05
C ASN A 221 11.26 -7.18 -15.68
N TRP A 222 11.29 -8.47 -15.36
CA TRP A 222 12.53 -9.24 -15.17
C TRP A 222 12.81 -10.17 -16.36
N ALA A 223 12.08 -11.29 -16.45
CA ALA A 223 12.22 -12.26 -17.54
C ALA A 223 11.29 -11.97 -18.72
N VAL A 224 10.17 -11.29 -18.45
CA VAL A 224 9.19 -10.87 -19.46
C VAL A 224 9.25 -9.35 -19.53
N ASP A 225 9.59 -8.82 -20.70
CA ASP A 225 9.62 -7.37 -20.93
C ASP A 225 8.26 -6.76 -20.57
N ARG A 226 8.29 -5.86 -19.58
CA ARG A 226 7.13 -5.18 -18.99
C ARG A 226 5.96 -6.10 -18.63
N GLY A 227 6.27 -7.34 -18.26
CA GLY A 227 5.27 -8.37 -17.96
C GLY A 227 5.56 -9.10 -16.66
N TYR A 228 4.53 -9.80 -16.19
CA TYR A 228 4.55 -10.60 -14.97
C TYR A 228 5.43 -11.85 -15.11
N GLY A 229 6.14 -12.19 -14.03
CA GLY A 229 6.84 -13.45 -13.89
C GLY A 229 6.90 -13.91 -12.44
N THR A 230 7.23 -15.19 -12.27
CA THR A 230 7.60 -15.75 -10.98
C THR A 230 8.85 -16.61 -11.13
N ARG A 231 9.72 -16.60 -10.12
CA ARG A 231 10.92 -17.43 -10.08
C ARG A 231 11.39 -17.68 -8.66
N ASP A 232 12.20 -18.70 -8.51
CA ASP A 232 12.96 -18.97 -7.30
C ASP A 232 14.33 -18.29 -7.36
N VAL A 233 14.71 -17.62 -6.28
CA VAL A 233 15.95 -16.88 -6.16
C VAL A 233 16.70 -17.30 -4.91
N PRO A 234 17.98 -17.69 -5.01
CA PRO A 234 18.84 -17.86 -3.85
C PRO A 234 18.95 -16.55 -3.04
N LEU A 235 18.87 -16.62 -1.72
CA LEU A 235 18.89 -15.45 -0.83
C LEU A 235 20.19 -14.64 -0.94
N ASP A 236 21.31 -15.28 -1.27
CA ASP A 236 22.60 -14.61 -1.50
C ASP A 236 22.63 -13.76 -2.78
N ARG A 237 21.65 -13.94 -3.67
CA ARG A 237 21.46 -13.09 -4.86
C ARG A 237 20.56 -11.89 -4.59
N ILE A 238 19.97 -11.76 -3.40
CA ILE A 238 19.08 -10.64 -3.01
C ILE A 238 19.87 -9.69 -2.10
N SER A 239 19.92 -8.41 -2.45
CA SER A 239 20.70 -7.40 -1.70
C SER A 239 20.09 -7.14 -0.32
N SER A 240 18.77 -6.95 -0.27
CA SER A 240 18.05 -6.72 0.98
C SER A 240 16.59 -7.17 0.94
N ILE A 241 15.98 -7.29 2.11
CA ILE A 241 14.57 -7.56 2.34
C ILE A 241 13.97 -6.36 3.06
N ILE A 242 13.00 -5.71 2.43
CA ILE A 242 12.26 -4.58 3.00
C ILE A 242 10.94 -5.10 3.57
N HIS A 243 10.73 -4.90 4.87
CA HIS A 243 9.52 -5.31 5.57
C HIS A 243 8.52 -4.16 5.56
N TYR A 244 7.83 -4.00 4.43
CA TYR A 244 6.73 -3.04 4.31
C TYR A 244 5.59 -3.41 5.28
N ALA A 245 5.00 -2.42 5.94
CA ALA A 245 3.97 -2.61 6.94
C ALA A 245 2.98 -1.44 6.90
N GLN A 246 1.76 -1.69 7.37
CA GLN A 246 0.73 -0.66 7.50
C GLN A 246 1.11 0.37 8.56
N GLY A 247 0.47 1.53 8.49
CA GLY A 247 0.54 2.55 9.52
C GLY A 247 1.67 3.56 9.33
N THR A 248 1.35 4.79 9.69
CA THR A 248 2.32 5.86 9.95
C THR A 248 2.91 5.71 11.33
#